data_AF-A0A947T0N3-F1
#
_entry.id   AF-A0A947T0N3-F1
#
_cell.length_a   1.000
_cell.length_b   1.000
_cell.length_c   1.000
_cell.angle_alpha   90.00
_cell.angle_beta   90.00
_cell.angle_gamma   90.00
#
_symmetry.space_group_name_H-M   'P 1'
#
loop_
_entity.id
_entity.type
_entity.pdbx_description
1 polymer ?
#
loop_
_entity_poly.entity_id
_entity_poly.type
_entity_poly.pdbx_seq_one_letter_code
_entity_poly.pdbx_strand_id
1 'polypeptide(L)'
;MRKYLVWLAALALLAAACADDSGTATTGGPDTTGPDTTVVTIEQTRPVTVTGTALPLFPEEGADPAVGMAMPELEGASFDGTPVTIGNDGRPKVLLILAHW
;
A
#
# COMPACT_ATOMS: atom_id res chain seq x y z
N MET A 1 16.72 29.99 -53.59
CA MET A 1 16.45 31.44 -53.69
C MET A 1 15.48 31.76 -52.55
N ARG A 2 15.92 31.96 -51.31
CA ARG A 2 16.40 33.23 -50.72
C ARG A 2 15.46 34.41 -50.99
N LYS A 3 15.01 35.03 -49.87
CA LYS A 3 14.57 36.43 -49.66
C LYS A 3 13.08 36.58 -49.37
N TYR A 4 12.71 36.51 -48.09
CA TYR A 4 11.80 37.39 -47.32
C TYR A 4 11.87 36.86 -45.86
N LEU A 5 12.99 37.00 -45.15
CA LEU A 5 13.51 38.24 -44.58
C LEU A 5 12.40 39.17 -44.07
N VAL A 6 12.41 39.32 -42.73
CA VAL A 6 11.80 40.38 -41.91
C VAL A 6 10.31 40.28 -41.63
N TRP A 7 9.95 39.58 -40.55
CA TRP A 7 9.28 40.24 -39.43
C TRP A 7 10.05 39.93 -38.15
N LEU A 8 10.76 40.95 -37.67
CA LEU A 8 11.52 41.00 -36.43
C LEU A 8 10.72 41.79 -35.40
N ALA A 9 10.44 41.18 -34.25
CA ALA A 9 10.33 41.82 -32.93
C ALA A 9 10.36 40.66 -31.91
N ALA A 10 11.50 40.21 -31.37
CA ALA A 10 12.31 40.82 -30.31
C ALA A 10 11.42 41.29 -29.13
N LEU A 11 11.24 40.49 -28.07
CA LEU A 11 12.13 40.25 -26.91
C LEU A 11 11.77 41.16 -25.72
N ALA A 12 11.87 40.60 -24.51
CA ALA A 12 11.85 41.20 -23.16
C ALA A 12 10.49 41.09 -22.43
N LEU A 13 10.37 40.76 -21.14
CA LEU A 13 11.35 40.79 -20.04
C LEU A 13 10.83 39.94 -18.85
N LEU A 14 11.71 39.15 -18.27
CA LEU A 14 11.97 38.92 -16.83
C LEU A 14 10.89 39.33 -15.78
N ALA A 15 10.38 38.37 -15.01
CA ALA A 15 9.91 38.56 -13.64
C ALA A 15 10.06 37.22 -12.89
N ALA A 16 11.16 37.06 -12.13
CA ALA A 16 11.20 37.22 -10.67
C ALA A 16 10.86 35.91 -9.95
N ALA A 17 11.92 35.16 -9.64
CA ALA A 17 11.88 34.16 -8.58
C ALA A 17 11.68 34.88 -7.23
N CYS A 18 10.65 34.49 -6.50
CA CYS A 18 10.71 34.49 -5.03
C CYS A 18 10.54 33.05 -4.59
N ALA A 19 11.62 32.49 -4.05
CA ALA A 19 11.56 31.32 -3.21
C ALA A 19 11.17 31.80 -1.81
N ASP A 20 10.10 31.25 -1.26
CA ASP A 20 9.94 31.11 0.19
C ASP A 20 10.01 29.62 0.49
N ASP A 21 11.10 29.27 1.19
CA ASP A 21 11.45 27.97 1.71
C ASP A 21 10.60 27.69 2.97
N SER A 22 9.77 26.66 2.93
CA SER A 22 9.14 26.03 4.11
C SER A 22 8.63 24.64 3.75
N GLY A 23 9.56 23.71 3.56
CA GLY A 23 9.26 22.30 3.33
C GLY A 23 10.43 21.43 3.75
N THR A 24 10.46 21.09 5.04
CA THR A 24 11.43 20.22 5.71
C THR A 24 11.77 18.94 4.92
N ALA A 25 13.07 18.82 4.60
CA ALA A 25 13.88 17.63 4.33
C ALA A 25 13.51 16.73 3.12
N THR A 26 14.03 17.09 1.93
CA THR A 26 14.46 16.10 0.93
C THR A 26 15.97 16.09 0.90
N THR A 27 16.59 15.03 1.45
CA THR A 27 18.01 14.74 1.20
C THR A 27 18.08 13.64 0.16
N GLY A 28 18.58 13.97 -1.04
CA GLY A 28 19.14 13.00 -1.98
C GLY A 28 18.84 13.28 -3.46
N GLY A 29 19.75 13.98 -4.15
CA GLY A 29 19.95 13.87 -5.60
C GLY A 29 21.30 13.17 -5.89
N PRO A 30 21.65 12.77 -7.14
CA PRO A 30 21.09 13.21 -8.42
C PRO A 30 20.43 12.08 -9.25
N ASP A 31 19.70 12.50 -10.28
CA ASP A 31 19.02 11.66 -11.25
C ASP A 31 19.94 10.60 -11.88
N THR A 32 19.54 9.34 -11.70
CA THR A 32 19.77 8.27 -12.68
C THR A 32 18.40 7.72 -13.01
N THR A 33 18.06 7.65 -14.30
CA THR A 33 16.86 6.96 -14.80
C THR A 33 17.00 5.47 -14.49
N GLY A 34 16.76 5.10 -13.23
CA GLY A 34 16.57 3.74 -12.76
C GLY A 34 15.09 3.34 -12.92
N PRO A 35 14.77 2.03 -12.90
CA PRO A 35 13.39 1.60 -13.01
C PRO A 35 12.54 2.31 -11.95
N ASP A 36 11.39 2.81 -12.38
CA ASP A 36 10.35 3.40 -11.54
C ASP A 36 10.16 2.51 -10.32
N THR A 37 10.75 2.92 -9.20
CA THR A 37 10.66 2.18 -7.96
C THR A 37 9.26 2.47 -7.45
N THR A 38 8.32 1.59 -7.80
CA THR A 38 6.99 1.60 -7.24
C THR A 38 7.15 1.63 -5.72
N VAL A 39 6.85 2.77 -5.11
CA VAL A 39 6.89 2.89 -3.65
C VAL A 39 5.75 2.03 -3.15
N VAL A 40 6.08 0.81 -2.71
CA VAL A 40 5.11 -0.08 -2.09
C VAL A 40 4.82 0.49 -0.72
N THR A 41 3.60 1.00 -0.53
CA THR A 41 3.13 1.41 0.78
C THR A 41 3.10 0.19 1.70
N ILE A 42 3.95 0.19 2.71
CA ILE A 42 3.96 -0.84 3.75
C ILE A 42 3.04 -0.39 4.88
N GLU A 43 2.06 -1.22 5.21
CA GLU A 43 1.13 -1.00 6.32
C GLU A 43 1.23 -2.16 7.32
N GLN A 44 1.31 -1.83 8.61
CA GLN A 44 1.36 -2.85 9.68
C GLN A 44 0.01 -3.52 9.91
N THR A 45 -1.09 -2.81 9.62
CA THR A 45 -2.45 -3.32 9.72
C THR A 45 -3.22 -2.99 8.46
N ARG A 46 -4.10 -3.91 8.04
CA ARG A 46 -4.95 -3.74 6.87
C ARG A 46 -6.35 -4.30 7.16
N PRO A 47 -7.39 -3.84 6.44
CA PRO A 47 -8.73 -4.41 6.58
C PRO A 47 -8.75 -5.91 6.27
N VAL A 48 -9.60 -6.64 7.00
CA VAL A 48 -9.88 -8.06 6.76
C VAL A 48 -11.38 -8.22 6.58
N THR A 49 -11.77 -8.93 5.53
CA THR A 49 -13.15 -9.37 5.30
C THR A 49 -13.32 -10.77 5.87
N VAL A 50 -14.41 -10.98 6.61
CA VAL A 50 -14.78 -12.28 7.18
C VAL A 50 -16.12 -12.71 6.59
N THR A 51 -16.19 -13.91 6.03
CA THR A 51 -17.43 -14.48 5.49
C THR A 51 -17.72 -15.85 6.10
N GLY A 52 -18.98 -16.25 6.11
CA GLY A 52 -19.44 -17.48 6.76
C GLY A 52 -19.89 -17.28 8.20
N THR A 53 -20.13 -18.39 8.89
CA THR A 53 -20.65 -18.39 10.26
C THR A 53 -19.52 -18.18 11.25
N ALA A 54 -19.61 -17.15 12.09
CA ALA A 54 -18.66 -16.92 13.17
C ALA A 54 -18.59 -18.13 14.12
N LEU A 55 -17.37 -18.50 14.53
CA LEU A 55 -17.18 -19.56 15.53
C LEU A 55 -17.64 -19.08 16.91
N PRO A 56 -18.18 -19.97 17.75
CA PRO A 56 -18.47 -19.64 19.13
C PRO A 56 -17.18 -19.20 19.87
N LEU A 57 -17.36 -18.34 20.87
CA LEU A 57 -16.24 -17.97 21.74
C LEU A 57 -15.78 -19.19 22.54
N PHE A 58 -14.45 -19.33 22.70
CA PHE A 58 -13.89 -20.34 23.59
C PHE A 58 -14.35 -20.05 25.04
N PRO A 59 -14.88 -21.06 25.76
CA PRO A 59 -15.40 -20.87 27.11
C PRO A 59 -14.25 -20.70 28.13
N GLU A 60 -14.55 -20.12 29.30
CA GLU A 60 -13.55 -19.99 30.37
C GLU A 60 -13.05 -21.37 30.86
N GLU A 61 -13.95 -22.36 30.87
CA GLU A 61 -13.66 -23.74 31.25
C GLU A 61 -14.43 -24.72 30.36
N GLY A 62 -13.91 -25.95 30.22
CA GLY A 62 -14.55 -27.03 29.48
C GLY A 62 -14.03 -27.23 28.06
N ALA A 63 -14.80 -27.96 27.26
CA ALA A 63 -14.44 -28.29 25.88
C ALA A 63 -14.78 -27.13 24.93
N ASP A 64 -13.96 -26.96 23.88
CA ASP A 64 -14.20 -25.95 22.85
C ASP A 64 -15.39 -26.36 21.95
N PRO A 65 -16.49 -25.59 21.94
CA PRO A 65 -17.65 -25.87 21.09
C PRO A 65 -17.38 -25.65 19.59
N ALA A 66 -16.28 -24.97 19.21
CA ALA A 66 -15.92 -24.75 17.81
C ALA A 66 -15.25 -25.98 17.16
N VAL A 67 -14.85 -26.99 17.94
CA VAL A 67 -14.21 -28.19 17.40
C VAL A 67 -15.15 -28.94 16.46
N GLY A 68 -14.68 -29.19 15.24
CA GLY A 68 -15.44 -29.87 14.18
C GLY A 68 -16.33 -28.93 13.35
N MET A 69 -16.41 -27.64 13.70
CA MET A 69 -17.07 -26.64 12.87
C MET A 69 -16.17 -26.22 11.69
N ALA A 70 -16.80 -25.79 10.59
CA ALA A 70 -16.09 -25.15 9.49
C ALA A 70 -15.62 -23.75 9.91
N MET A 71 -14.38 -23.40 9.54
CA MET A 71 -13.84 -22.07 9.78
C MET A 71 -14.51 -21.04 8.83
N PRO A 72 -14.79 -19.81 9.29
CA PRO A 72 -15.09 -18.68 8.41
C PRO A 72 -13.96 -18.48 7.38
N GLU A 73 -14.28 -17.88 6.24
CA GLU A 73 -13.24 -17.49 5.29
C GLU A 73 -12.75 -16.07 5.58
N LEU A 74 -11.45 -15.85 5.37
CA LEU A 74 -10.79 -14.57 5.60
C LEU A 74 -10.13 -14.10 4.30
N GLU A 75 -10.40 -12.85 3.93
CA GLU A 75 -9.73 -12.18 2.82
C GLU A 75 -9.07 -10.89 3.32
N GLY A 76 -7.79 -10.72 3.02
CA GLY A 76 -7.01 -9.55 3.41
C GLY A 76 -5.76 -9.39 2.56
N ALA A 77 -4.75 -8.73 3.10
CA ALA A 77 -3.47 -8.52 2.43
C ALA A 77 -2.30 -8.52 3.41
N SER A 78 -1.12 -8.90 2.91
CA SER A 78 0.17 -8.77 3.59
C SER A 78 0.57 -7.30 3.74
N PHE A 79 1.69 -7.02 4.44
CA PHE A 79 2.13 -5.64 4.71
C PHE A 79 2.38 -4.83 3.42
N ASP A 80 2.84 -5.48 2.37
CA ASP A 80 3.08 -4.90 1.05
C ASP A 80 1.82 -4.79 0.17
N GLY A 81 0.66 -5.18 0.68
CA GLY A 81 -0.61 -5.16 -0.05
C GLY A 81 -0.85 -6.42 -0.90
N THR A 82 0.04 -7.40 -0.89
CA THR A 82 -0.19 -8.69 -1.58
C THR A 82 -1.42 -9.39 -0.99
N PRO A 83 -2.43 -9.76 -1.80
CA PRO A 83 -3.63 -10.43 -1.30
C PRO A 83 -3.33 -11.75 -0.60
N VAL A 84 -4.04 -12.00 0.50
CA VAL A 84 -3.97 -13.25 1.28
C VAL A 84 -5.38 -13.74 1.57
N THR A 85 -5.60 -15.02 1.32
CA THR A 85 -6.88 -15.69 1.61
C THR A 85 -6.66 -16.88 2.53
N ILE A 86 -7.49 -17.01 3.55
CA ILE A 86 -7.62 -18.20 4.38
C ILE A 86 -9.02 -18.76 4.13
N GLY A 87 -9.13 -19.69 3.18
CA GLY A 87 -10.41 -20.29 2.76
C GLY A 87 -10.53 -21.77 3.08
N ASN A 88 -11.72 -22.32 2.81
CA ASN A 88 -12.03 -23.74 3.01
C ASN A 88 -11.55 -24.61 1.82
N ASP A 89 -10.26 -24.52 1.50
CA ASP A 89 -9.62 -25.16 0.34
C ASP A 89 -9.19 -26.63 0.56
N GLY A 90 -9.64 -27.26 1.65
CA GLY A 90 -9.28 -28.63 2.03
C GLY A 90 -7.86 -28.82 2.57
N ARG A 91 -7.05 -27.76 2.68
CA ARG A 91 -5.71 -27.82 3.27
C ARG A 91 -5.77 -27.49 4.76
N PRO A 92 -5.11 -28.30 5.63
CA PRO A 92 -5.03 -27.99 7.05
C PRO A 92 -4.19 -26.73 7.27
N LYS A 93 -4.64 -25.87 8.18
CA LYS A 93 -4.01 -24.58 8.50
C LYS A 93 -3.96 -24.41 10.01
N VAL A 94 -2.95 -23.69 10.49
CA VAL A 94 -2.88 -23.19 11.86
C VAL A 94 -2.99 -21.68 11.78
N LEU A 95 -3.93 -21.10 12.53
CA LEU A 95 -4.02 -19.65 12.71
C LEU A 95 -3.34 -19.30 14.01
N LEU A 96 -2.33 -18.43 13.93
CA LEU A 96 -1.60 -17.90 15.07
C LEU A 96 -1.72 -16.39 15.08
N ILE A 97 -2.31 -15.85 16.15
CA ILE A 97 -2.45 -14.41 16.34
C ILE A 97 -1.34 -13.97 17.29
N LEU A 98 -0.47 -13.09 16.83
CA LEU A 98 0.64 -12.54 17.61
C LEU A 98 0.51 -11.02 17.68
N ALA A 99 0.83 -10.46 18.84
CA ALA A 99 1.19 -9.06 18.92
C ALA A 99 2.71 -8.94 18.67
N HIS A 100 3.12 -7.97 17.86
CA HIS A 100 4.51 -7.54 17.79
C HIS A 100 4.59 -6.07 18.22
N TRP A 101 5.68 -5.74 18.91
CA TRP A 101 6.00 -4.43 19.47
C TRP A 101 7.40 -4.02 19.05
#